data_AF-A0A9E0KPT3-F1
#
_entry.id   AF-A0A9E0KPT3-F1
#
_cell.length_a   1.000
_cell.length_b   1.000
_cell.length_c   1.000
_cell.angle_alpha   90.00
_cell.angle_beta   90.00
_cell.angle_gamma   90.00
#
_symmetry.space_group_name_H-M   'P 1'
#
loop_
_entity.id
_entity.type
_entity.pdbx_description
1 polymer ?
#
loop_
_entity_poly.entity_id
_entity_poly.type
_entity_poly.pdbx_seq_one_letter_code
_entity_poly.pdbx_strand_id
1 'polypeptide(L)'
;FDFGAPPHGGLALGMDRTVSMILQTPSIREVIAFPKNRSAACPLTGAPSAVKREQLAELGLLNPGGQDVLPGTAEKEDPIDHLSWVSRIGISAAERPVMEEILAGAEALARLAKEKAGSEEPIRTVAPVSNRMRPGTREMRSKLAESGKLLKSAPSVKGNYFKVASILE
;
A
#
# COMPACT_ATOMS: atom_id res chain seq x y z
N PHE A 1 0.16 4.37 12.85
CA PHE A 1 0.09 2.92 12.54
C PHE A 1 -1.13 2.74 11.66
N ASP A 2 -1.02 3.31 10.46
CA ASP A 2 -2.11 3.47 9.52
C ASP A 2 -1.95 2.38 8.48
N PHE A 3 -2.95 1.48 8.41
CA PHE A 3 -3.11 0.43 7.41
C PHE A 3 -1.99 -0.62 7.28
N GLY A 4 -1.35 -0.97 8.40
CA GLY A 4 -0.62 -2.24 8.50
C GLY A 4 -1.54 -3.43 8.78
N ALA A 5 -1.02 -4.65 8.64
CA ALA A 5 -1.65 -5.86 9.19
C ALA A 5 -2.16 -5.56 10.62
N PRO A 6 -3.35 -6.07 11.01
CA PRO A 6 -3.93 -5.78 12.32
C PRO A 6 -2.86 -5.91 13.40
N PRO A 7 -2.79 -4.99 14.39
CA PRO A 7 -1.72 -4.96 15.37
C PRO A 7 -1.74 -6.27 16.15
N HIS A 8 -1.03 -7.26 15.64
CA HIS A 8 -0.99 -8.59 16.20
C HIS A 8 -0.05 -8.62 17.42
N GLY A 9 0.50 -7.46 17.84
CA GLY A 9 1.44 -7.38 18.96
C GLY A 9 2.69 -8.24 18.73
N GLY A 10 3.09 -8.46 17.47
CA GLY A 10 4.14 -9.42 17.11
C GLY A 10 3.68 -10.89 16.97
N LEU A 11 2.41 -11.21 17.25
CA LEU A 11 1.85 -12.56 17.17
C LEU A 11 1.26 -12.88 15.77
N ALA A 12 2.11 -13.15 14.80
CA ALA A 12 1.69 -13.72 13.51
C ALA A 12 1.48 -15.24 13.62
N LEU A 13 0.51 -15.67 14.44
CA LEU A 13 0.27 -17.10 14.72
C LEU A 13 -0.14 -17.88 13.47
N GLY A 14 -0.96 -17.30 12.59
CA GLY A 14 -1.50 -17.98 11.41
C GLY A 14 -2.47 -19.11 11.77
N MET A 15 -3.46 -19.37 10.90
CA MET A 15 -4.49 -20.38 11.17
C MET A 15 -3.90 -21.79 11.31
N ASP A 16 -2.93 -22.14 10.47
CA ASP A 16 -2.27 -23.46 10.49
C ASP A 16 -1.54 -23.72 11.82
N ARG A 17 -0.90 -22.69 12.40
CA ARG A 17 -0.16 -22.84 13.66
C ARG A 17 -1.06 -22.74 14.89
N THR A 18 -2.16 -21.98 14.84
CA THR A 18 -3.22 -22.09 15.86
C THR A 18 -3.81 -23.51 15.91
N VAL A 19 -4.13 -24.09 14.76
CA VAL A 19 -4.70 -25.45 14.69
C VAL A 19 -3.66 -26.51 15.10
N SER A 20 -2.39 -26.38 14.69
CA SER A 20 -1.30 -27.25 15.14
C SER A 20 -1.12 -27.24 16.66
N MET A 21 -1.26 -26.08 17.31
CA MET A 21 -1.21 -25.96 18.77
C MET A 21 -2.41 -26.61 19.47
N ILE A 22 -3.62 -26.45 18.92
CA ILE A 22 -4.84 -27.08 19.45
C ILE A 22 -4.76 -28.61 19.35
N LEU A 23 -4.25 -29.11 18.23
CA LEU A 23 -4.09 -30.53 17.96
C LEU A 23 -2.80 -31.14 18.55
N GLN A 24 -1.96 -30.32 19.19
CA GLN A 24 -0.66 -30.70 19.75
C GLN A 24 0.24 -31.46 18.75
N THR A 25 0.23 -31.05 17.48
CA THR A 25 1.05 -31.71 16.46
C THR A 25 2.53 -31.33 16.61
N PRO A 26 3.48 -32.26 16.42
CA PRO A 26 4.91 -31.98 16.55
C PRO A 26 5.44 -31.09 15.42
N SER A 27 4.68 -30.93 14.32
CA SER A 27 5.00 -30.02 13.24
C SER A 27 3.77 -29.33 12.67
N ILE A 28 3.92 -28.04 12.32
CA ILE A 28 2.93 -27.29 11.53
C ILE A 28 2.69 -27.91 10.15
N ARG A 29 3.67 -28.70 9.65
CA ARG A 29 3.58 -29.41 8.37
C ARG A 29 2.48 -30.46 8.33
N GLU A 30 2.00 -30.90 9.48
CA GLU A 30 0.91 -31.88 9.58
C GLU A 30 -0.47 -31.27 9.37
N VAL A 31 -0.57 -29.93 9.46
CA VAL A 31 -1.83 -29.20 9.38
C VAL A 31 -1.89 -28.31 8.13
N ILE A 32 -0.75 -27.79 7.68
CA ILE A 32 -0.70 -26.91 6.52
C ILE A 32 -1.03 -27.68 5.23
N ALA A 33 -2.05 -27.22 4.50
CA ALA A 33 -2.49 -27.84 3.25
C ALA A 33 -1.42 -27.77 2.13
N PHE A 34 -0.64 -26.68 2.09
CA PHE A 34 0.38 -26.44 1.06
C PHE A 34 1.76 -26.15 1.69
N PRO A 35 2.47 -27.18 2.18
CA PRO A 35 3.74 -27.00 2.85
C PRO A 35 4.77 -26.40 1.88
N LYS A 36 5.42 -25.32 2.30
CA LYS A 36 6.57 -24.73 1.61
C LYS A 36 7.86 -25.32 2.16
N ASN A 37 8.84 -25.56 1.28
CA ASN A 37 10.18 -25.97 1.69
C ASN A 37 11.02 -24.75 2.14
N ARG A 38 12.28 -24.98 2.54
CA ARG A 38 13.17 -23.88 2.97
C ARG A 38 13.45 -22.83 1.88
N SER A 39 13.25 -23.19 0.62
CA SER A 39 13.40 -22.31 -0.55
C SER A 39 12.06 -21.65 -0.95
N ALA A 40 11.05 -21.67 -0.07
CA ALA A 40 9.70 -21.17 -0.31
C ALA A 40 8.95 -21.86 -1.48
N ALA A 41 9.46 -22.97 -2.00
CA ALA A 41 8.80 -23.72 -3.06
C ALA A 41 7.75 -24.68 -2.48
N CYS A 42 6.65 -24.87 -3.19
CA CYS A 42 5.59 -25.83 -2.87
C CYS A 42 5.71 -27.06 -3.76
N PRO A 43 6.12 -28.23 -3.21
CA PRO A 43 6.27 -29.45 -3.99
C PRO A 43 4.97 -29.93 -4.63
N LEU A 44 3.82 -29.66 -3.99
CA LEU A 44 2.51 -30.13 -4.44
C LEU A 44 2.00 -29.37 -5.67
N THR A 45 2.33 -28.08 -5.80
CA THR A 45 1.82 -27.22 -6.88
C THR A 45 2.90 -26.81 -7.87
N GLY A 46 4.16 -27.19 -7.63
CA GLY A 46 5.30 -26.72 -8.42
C GLY A 46 5.52 -25.21 -8.33
N ALA A 47 4.94 -24.55 -7.30
CA ALA A 47 5.07 -23.12 -7.12
C ALA A 47 6.44 -22.76 -6.49
N PRO A 48 7.09 -21.65 -6.87
CA PRO A 48 6.69 -20.75 -7.95
C PRO A 48 6.84 -21.43 -9.32
N SER A 49 5.82 -21.32 -10.16
CA SER A 49 5.84 -21.81 -11.54
C SER A 49 6.18 -20.67 -12.49
N ALA A 50 6.68 -21.00 -13.67
CA ALA A 50 6.90 -20.01 -14.73
C ALA A 50 5.56 -19.41 -15.19
N VAL A 51 5.53 -18.10 -15.40
CA VAL A 51 4.36 -17.36 -15.90
C VAL A 51 4.22 -17.57 -17.41
N LYS A 52 3.00 -17.70 -17.92
CA LYS A 52 2.76 -17.86 -19.37
C LYS A 52 3.09 -16.57 -20.11
N ARG A 53 3.60 -16.69 -21.34
CA ARG A 53 3.99 -15.54 -22.17
C ARG A 53 2.80 -14.61 -22.47
N GLU A 54 1.60 -15.15 -22.63
CA GLU A 54 0.39 -14.39 -22.89
C GLU A 54 0.02 -13.50 -21.69
N GLN A 55 0.22 -14.00 -20.47
CA GLN A 55 0.02 -13.21 -19.24
C GLN A 55 1.06 -12.10 -19.13
N LEU A 56 2.32 -12.37 -19.49
CA LEU A 56 3.36 -11.34 -19.58
C LEU A 56 3.03 -10.29 -20.66
N ALA A 57 2.39 -10.67 -21.77
CA ALA A 57 1.97 -9.75 -22.83
C ALA A 57 0.85 -8.82 -22.40
N GLU A 58 -0.17 -9.37 -21.75
CA GLU A 58 -1.29 -8.60 -21.19
C GLU A 58 -0.82 -7.56 -20.17
N LEU A 59 0.22 -7.91 -19.41
CA LEU A 59 0.81 -7.05 -18.37
C LEU A 59 1.93 -6.13 -18.89
N GLY A 60 2.29 -6.19 -20.18
CA GLY A 60 3.40 -5.40 -20.74
C GLY A 60 4.80 -5.84 -20.27
N LEU A 61 4.93 -7.04 -19.71
CA LEU A 61 6.15 -7.61 -19.11
C LEU A 61 6.94 -8.54 -20.06
N LEU A 62 6.70 -8.48 -21.37
CA LEU A 62 7.37 -9.33 -22.36
C LEU A 62 8.86 -9.06 -22.54
N ASN A 63 9.35 -7.90 -22.10
CA ASN A 63 10.74 -7.46 -22.23
C ASN A 63 11.43 -7.26 -20.87
N PRO A 64 11.62 -8.29 -20.04
CA PRO A 64 12.35 -8.16 -18.78
C PRO A 64 13.88 -8.02 -18.96
N GLY A 65 14.37 -7.96 -20.21
CA GLY A 65 15.78 -7.78 -20.58
C GLY A 65 16.05 -6.54 -21.43
N GLY A 66 15.06 -5.65 -21.60
CA GLY A 66 15.37 -4.25 -21.88
C GLY A 66 16.11 -3.69 -20.66
N GLN A 67 17.00 -2.72 -20.84
CA GLN A 67 17.65 -1.99 -19.75
C GLN A 67 16.65 -1.10 -18.98
N ASP A 68 15.40 -1.52 -18.84
CA ASP A 68 14.37 -0.78 -18.13
C ASP A 68 14.41 -1.22 -16.67
N VAL A 69 15.15 -0.43 -15.90
CA VAL A 69 15.29 -0.56 -14.46
C VAL A 69 13.90 -0.58 -13.80
N LEU A 70 13.68 -1.52 -12.88
CA LEU A 70 12.43 -1.62 -12.12
C LEU A 70 12.14 -0.30 -11.39
N PRO A 71 10.91 0.26 -11.47
CA PRO A 71 10.53 1.46 -10.73
C PRO A 71 10.72 1.23 -9.22
N GLY A 72 11.48 2.11 -8.57
CA GLY A 72 11.74 2.09 -7.13
C GLY A 72 13.00 1.36 -6.67
N THR A 73 13.82 0.82 -7.59
CA THR A 73 15.13 0.22 -7.25
C THR A 73 16.31 0.83 -8.01
N ALA A 74 16.06 1.84 -8.84
CA ALA A 74 17.09 2.56 -9.55
C ALA A 74 17.76 3.62 -8.64
N GLU A 75 19.07 3.57 -8.57
CA GLU A 75 19.88 4.73 -8.23
C GLU A 75 19.45 5.93 -9.12
N LYS A 76 19.06 7.04 -8.49
CA LYS A 76 18.65 8.31 -9.12
C LYS A 76 17.37 8.25 -9.98
N GLU A 77 16.22 7.92 -9.38
CA GLU A 77 14.95 8.39 -9.95
C GLU A 77 14.92 9.92 -9.94
N ASP A 78 14.46 10.51 -11.04
CA ASP A 78 14.22 11.94 -11.12
C ASP A 78 13.22 12.32 -10.00
N PRO A 79 13.56 13.27 -9.11
CA PRO A 79 12.71 13.65 -7.98
C PRO A 79 11.29 14.04 -8.38
N ILE A 80 11.11 14.62 -9.57
CA ILE A 80 9.80 15.04 -10.09
C ILE A 80 8.98 13.84 -10.51
N ASP A 81 9.59 12.86 -11.15
CA ASP A 81 8.90 11.64 -11.58
C ASP A 81 8.48 10.82 -10.35
N HIS A 82 9.36 10.73 -9.34
CA HIS A 82 9.02 10.14 -8.05
C HIS A 82 7.89 10.89 -7.35
N LEU A 83 7.94 12.23 -7.31
CA LEU A 83 6.89 13.07 -6.70
C LEU A 83 5.54 12.90 -7.42
N SER A 84 5.55 12.89 -8.75
CA SER A 84 4.38 12.63 -9.59
C SER A 84 3.76 11.27 -9.25
N TRP A 85 4.60 10.24 -9.13
CA TRP A 85 4.17 8.89 -8.82
C TRP A 85 3.52 8.76 -7.43
N VAL A 86 4.18 9.27 -6.37
CA VAL A 86 3.67 9.15 -5.00
C VAL A 86 2.40 9.97 -4.77
N SER A 87 2.29 11.14 -5.41
CA SER A 87 1.13 12.03 -5.29
C SER A 87 -0.03 11.66 -6.21
N ARG A 88 0.21 10.78 -7.19
CA ARG A 88 -0.75 10.45 -8.27
C ARG A 88 -1.15 11.68 -9.09
N ILE A 89 -0.25 12.66 -9.21
CA ILE A 89 -0.43 13.88 -10.01
C ILE A 89 0.51 13.79 -11.21
N GLY A 90 -0.03 13.62 -12.42
CA GLY A 90 0.77 13.63 -13.64
C GLY A 90 1.34 15.01 -13.93
N ILE A 91 2.61 15.07 -14.33
CA ILE A 91 3.29 16.31 -14.72
C ILE A 91 3.59 16.24 -16.22
N SER A 92 3.08 17.19 -16.98
CA SER A 92 3.34 17.24 -18.42
C SER A 92 4.76 17.77 -18.70
N ALA A 93 5.29 17.47 -19.88
CA ALA A 93 6.60 17.96 -20.29
C ALA A 93 6.70 19.50 -20.30
N ALA A 94 5.58 20.20 -20.53
CA ALA A 94 5.53 21.66 -20.51
C ALA A 94 5.61 22.25 -19.09
N GLU A 95 5.13 21.52 -18.08
CA GLU A 95 5.14 21.94 -16.67
C GLU A 95 6.45 21.61 -15.96
N ARG A 96 7.21 20.65 -16.51
CA ARG A 96 8.43 20.12 -15.90
C ARG A 96 9.44 21.20 -15.50
N PRO A 97 9.79 22.19 -16.34
CA PRO A 97 10.77 23.22 -15.95
C PRO A 97 10.32 24.06 -14.75
N VAL A 98 9.02 24.36 -14.66
CA VAL A 98 8.44 25.11 -13.53
C VAL A 98 8.46 24.25 -12.27
N MET A 99 8.17 22.95 -12.39
CA MET A 99 8.23 22.02 -11.26
C MET A 99 9.65 21.81 -10.74
N GLU A 100 10.66 21.80 -11.62
CA GLU A 100 12.09 21.76 -11.24
C GLU A 100 12.46 22.98 -10.39
N GLU A 101 12.05 24.18 -10.82
CA GLU A 101 12.30 25.42 -10.06
C GLU A 101 11.60 25.41 -8.69
N ILE A 102 10.33 25.01 -8.64
CA ILE A 102 9.56 24.93 -7.40
C ILE A 102 10.18 23.92 -6.43
N LEU A 103 10.58 22.76 -6.93
CA LEU A 103 11.19 21.71 -6.09
C LEU A 103 12.53 22.18 -5.52
N ALA A 104 13.37 22.82 -6.34
CA ALA A 104 14.63 23.40 -5.87
C ALA A 104 14.40 24.48 -4.79
N GLY A 105 13.39 25.34 -4.97
CA GLY A 105 12.99 26.34 -3.97
C GLY A 105 12.51 25.71 -2.66
N ALA A 106 11.70 24.65 -2.74
CA ALA A 106 11.22 23.91 -1.58
C ALA A 106 12.37 23.23 -0.82
N GLU A 107 13.34 22.65 -1.53
CA GLU A 107 14.54 22.08 -0.90
C GLU A 107 15.39 23.14 -0.19
N ALA A 108 15.59 24.30 -0.82
CA ALA A 108 16.31 25.40 -0.21
C ALA A 108 15.63 25.88 1.08
N LEU A 109 14.30 26.02 1.06
CA LEU A 109 13.52 26.39 2.23
C LEU A 109 13.60 25.31 3.33
N ALA A 110 13.54 24.03 2.96
CA ALA A 110 13.67 22.93 3.90
C ALA A 110 15.04 22.91 4.59
N ARG A 111 16.12 23.21 3.86
CA ARG A 111 17.47 23.36 4.44
C ARG A 111 17.53 24.52 5.42
N LEU A 112 17.01 25.69 5.03
CA LEU A 112 16.95 26.86 5.92
C LEU A 112 16.16 26.55 7.20
N ALA A 113 15.00 25.90 7.07
CA ALA A 113 14.19 25.50 8.21
C ALA A 113 14.94 24.54 9.14
N LYS A 114 15.71 23.60 8.58
CA LYS A 114 16.53 22.65 9.34
C LYS A 114 17.69 23.34 10.07
N GLU A 115 18.35 24.32 9.44
CA GLU A 115 19.41 25.11 10.08
C GLU A 115 18.90 25.98 11.23
N LYS A 116 17.64 26.41 11.15
CA LYS A 116 16.97 27.21 12.20
C LYS A 116 16.20 26.36 13.21
N ALA A 117 16.14 25.04 13.03
CA ALA A 117 15.45 24.15 13.94
C ALA A 117 16.21 24.10 15.29
N GLY A 118 15.48 24.27 16.38
CA GLY A 118 16.02 24.05 17.71
C GLY A 118 16.12 22.55 18.04
N SER A 119 16.50 22.24 19.28
CA SER A 119 16.62 20.87 19.77
C SER A 119 15.33 20.35 20.44
N GLU A 120 14.26 21.14 20.39
CA GLU A 120 12.98 20.74 20.96
C GLU A 120 12.35 19.60 20.16
N GLU A 121 11.54 18.80 20.86
CA GLU A 121 10.76 17.74 20.22
C GLU A 121 9.74 18.33 19.22
N PRO A 122 9.53 17.68 18.06
CA PRO A 122 8.55 18.15 17.08
C PRO A 122 7.15 18.26 17.67
N ILE A 123 6.52 19.42 17.48
CA ILE A 123 5.13 19.66 17.88
C ILE A 123 4.22 18.84 16.96
N ARG A 124 3.53 17.85 17.53
CA ARG A 124 2.52 17.02 16.82
C ARG A 124 1.11 17.61 16.89
N THR A 125 0.84 18.41 17.92
CA THR A 125 -0.45 19.07 18.14
C THR A 125 -0.24 20.44 18.75
N VAL A 126 -1.02 21.44 18.30
CA VAL A 126 -0.93 22.82 18.81
C VAL A 126 -1.45 22.98 20.25
N ALA A 127 -2.19 22.00 20.75
CA ALA A 127 -2.71 21.95 22.11
C ALA A 127 -2.54 20.53 22.69
N PRO A 128 -2.50 20.37 24.02
CA PRO A 128 -2.53 19.05 24.65
C PRO A 128 -3.82 18.33 24.28
N VAL A 129 -3.69 17.15 23.66
CA VAL A 129 -4.82 16.28 23.34
C VAL A 129 -4.75 15.02 24.20
N SER A 130 -5.88 14.61 24.73
CA SER A 130 -6.05 13.28 25.31
C SER A 130 -6.72 12.38 24.28
N ASN A 131 -6.42 11.08 24.32
CA ASN A 131 -7.06 10.11 23.46
C ASN A 131 -8.58 10.14 23.67
N ARG A 132 -9.32 10.62 22.66
CA ARG A 132 -10.79 10.63 22.68
C ARG A 132 -11.29 9.37 21.99
N MET A 133 -11.69 8.40 22.79
CA MET A 133 -12.40 7.23 22.29
C MET A 133 -13.86 7.60 22.05
N ARG A 134 -14.43 7.14 20.93
CA ARG A 134 -15.87 7.18 20.71
C ARG A 134 -16.52 6.14 21.64
N PRO A 135 -17.47 6.52 22.53
CA PRO A 135 -18.19 5.57 23.37
C PRO A 135 -18.89 4.50 22.54
N GLY A 136 -19.01 3.28 23.09
CA GLY A 136 -19.48 2.04 22.48
C GLY A 136 -20.90 2.09 21.91
N THR A 137 -21.05 2.87 20.84
CA THR A 137 -22.23 2.93 20.00
C THR A 137 -22.18 1.72 19.07
N ARG A 138 -23.25 0.95 19.07
CA ARG A 138 -23.44 -0.16 18.12
C ARG A 138 -23.34 0.39 16.70
N GLU A 139 -22.63 -0.32 15.84
CA GLU A 139 -22.58 -0.02 14.43
C GLU A 139 -23.99 0.02 13.84
N MET A 140 -24.29 1.07 13.09
CA MET A 140 -25.58 1.23 12.40
C MET A 140 -25.29 1.62 10.96
N ARG A 141 -26.06 1.06 10.01
CA ARG A 141 -26.02 1.55 8.63
C ARG A 141 -26.57 2.97 8.58
N SER A 142 -25.91 3.82 7.79
CA SER A 142 -26.40 5.17 7.57
C SER A 142 -27.75 5.15 6.86
N LYS A 143 -28.71 5.98 7.31
CA LYS A 143 -29.99 6.20 6.61
C LYS A 143 -29.80 6.69 5.16
N LEU A 144 -28.64 7.30 4.87
CA LEU A 144 -28.27 7.72 3.51
C LEU A 144 -27.90 6.54 2.60
N ALA A 145 -27.40 5.44 3.17
CA ALA A 145 -27.16 4.21 2.42
C ALA A 145 -28.50 3.54 2.06
N GLU A 146 -29.46 3.50 3.00
CA GLU A 146 -30.80 2.94 2.78
C GLU A 146 -31.59 3.72 1.72
N SER A 147 -31.48 5.05 1.73
CA SER A 147 -32.14 5.92 0.75
C SER A 147 -31.37 6.08 -0.57
N GLY A 148 -30.22 5.42 -0.75
CA GLY A 148 -29.37 5.53 -1.94
C GLY A 148 -28.65 6.88 -2.12
N LYS A 149 -28.92 7.87 -1.26
CA LYS A 149 -28.33 9.22 -1.31
C LYS A 149 -26.81 9.23 -1.11
N LEU A 150 -26.25 8.17 -0.52
CA LEU A 150 -24.81 8.04 -0.31
C LEU A 150 -24.01 8.03 -1.62
N LEU A 151 -24.61 7.58 -2.73
CA LEU A 151 -23.97 7.53 -4.04
C LEU A 151 -24.29 8.74 -4.93
N LYS A 152 -24.98 9.76 -4.40
CA LYS A 152 -25.45 10.90 -5.20
C LYS A 152 -24.30 11.68 -5.87
N SER A 153 -23.13 11.74 -5.23
CA SER A 153 -21.95 12.42 -5.75
C SER A 153 -20.97 11.49 -6.45
N ALA A 154 -21.31 10.21 -6.62
CA ALA A 154 -20.45 9.24 -7.26
C ALA A 154 -20.33 9.54 -8.76
N PRO A 155 -19.11 9.66 -9.33
CA PRO A 155 -18.93 9.87 -10.77
C PRO A 155 -19.51 8.73 -11.61
N SER A 156 -19.48 7.49 -11.10
CA SER A 156 -20.06 6.33 -11.74
C SER A 156 -20.47 5.27 -10.73
N VAL A 157 -21.57 4.56 -11.03
CA VAL A 157 -22.15 3.54 -10.16
C VAL A 157 -22.50 2.27 -10.94
N LYS A 158 -22.41 1.11 -10.28
CA LYS A 158 -22.90 -0.17 -10.79
C LYS A 158 -23.72 -0.84 -9.68
N GLY A 159 -25.05 -0.79 -9.79
CA GLY A 159 -25.94 -1.16 -8.69
C GLY A 159 -25.68 -0.27 -7.46
N ASN A 160 -25.41 -0.90 -6.32
CA ASN A 160 -25.14 -0.20 -5.05
C ASN A 160 -23.63 0.02 -4.77
N TYR A 161 -22.79 -0.01 -5.81
CA TYR A 161 -21.33 0.12 -5.69
C TYR A 161 -20.79 1.27 -6.53
N PHE A 162 -19.70 1.89 -6.05
CA PHE A 162 -18.88 2.78 -6.86
C PHE A 162 -18.26 1.98 -8.01
N LYS A 163 -18.45 2.45 -9.23
CA LYS A 163 -17.82 1.84 -10.39
C LYS A 163 -16.47 2.50 -10.61
N VAL A 164 -15.41 1.73 -10.40
CA VAL A 164 -14.01 2.12 -10.64
C VAL A 164 -13.37 1.19 -11.67
N ALA A 165 -12.27 1.60 -12.28
CA ALA A 165 -11.45 0.70 -13.09
C ALA A 165 -10.98 -0.47 -12.21
N SER A 166 -10.91 -1.67 -12.79
CA SER A 166 -10.36 -2.83 -12.10
C SER A 166 -8.91 -2.58 -11.74
N ILE A 167 -8.52 -2.93 -10.51
CA ILE A 167 -7.12 -2.95 -10.12
C ILE A 167 -6.48 -4.10 -10.91
N LEU A 168 -5.58 -3.74 -11.83
CA LEU A 168 -4.75 -4.69 -12.53
C LEU A 168 -3.58 -5.03 -11.60
N GLU A 169 -3.38 -6.32 -11.30
CA GLU A 169 -2.21 -6.82 -10.55
C GLU A 169 -1.01 -7.00 -11.46
#